data_AF-A0A924VVE6-F1
#
_entry.id   AF-A0A924VVE6-F1
#
_cell.length_a   1.000
_cell.length_b   1.000
_cell.length_c   1.000
_cell.angle_alpha   90.00
_cell.angle_beta   90.00
_cell.angle_gamma   90.00
#
_symmetry.space_group_name_H-M   'P 1'
#
loop_
_entity.id
_entity.type
_entity.pdbx_description
1 polymer ?
#
loop_
_entity_poly.entity_id
_entity_poly.type
_entity_poly.pdbx_seq_one_letter_code
_entity_poly.pdbx_strand_id
1 'polypeptide(L)'
;MTGPATWLKEIIVLNENADALRPGDVQIFRSALGLCHHLEPWYVNEVGHLALGGIGDRVVLGVAGNNVVIERIETYEGGLDLLRSWLEPTALHVHNMRVKAEKKKRLARGSRVPDWVMPEGIEALIGYVGFEK
;
A
#
# COMPACT_ATOMS: atom_id res chain seq x y z
N MET A 1 20.49 -12.73 -6.93
CA MET A 1 19.72 -11.93 -5.96
C MET A 1 19.39 -10.60 -6.61
N THR A 2 18.25 -10.49 -7.26
CA THR A 2 17.71 -9.20 -7.70
C THR A 2 17.24 -8.48 -6.44
N GLY A 3 17.86 -7.34 -6.11
CA GLY A 3 17.38 -6.50 -5.01
C GLY A 3 15.91 -6.11 -5.22
N PRO A 4 15.17 -5.72 -4.16
CA PRO A 4 13.78 -5.31 -4.29
C PRO A 4 13.69 -4.26 -5.40
N ALA A 5 12.74 -4.46 -6.33
CA ALA A 5 12.60 -3.61 -7.48
C ALA A 5 12.50 -2.14 -7.03
N THR A 6 13.32 -1.26 -7.61
CA THR A 6 13.53 0.12 -7.13
C THR A 6 12.24 0.91 -6.92
N TRP A 7 11.20 0.58 -7.70
CA TRP A 7 9.87 1.20 -7.62
C TRP A 7 9.09 0.87 -6.34
N LEU A 8 9.40 -0.22 -5.62
CA LEU A 8 8.74 -0.55 -4.35
C LEU A 8 8.95 0.54 -3.29
N LYS A 9 10.06 1.28 -3.38
CA LYS A 9 10.33 2.43 -2.50
C LYS A 9 9.41 3.61 -2.74
N GLU A 10 8.77 3.68 -3.91
CA GLU A 10 7.84 4.76 -4.29
C GLU A 10 6.42 4.46 -3.85
N ILE A 11 6.12 3.19 -3.55
CA ILE A 11 4.83 2.77 -3.04
C ILE A 11 4.69 3.18 -1.58
N ILE A 12 3.53 3.70 -1.22
CA ILE A 12 3.16 3.96 0.16
C ILE A 12 1.80 3.32 0.43
N VAL A 13 1.70 2.58 1.53
CA VAL A 13 0.49 1.96 2.02
C VAL A 13 0.08 2.68 3.29
N LEU A 14 -1.12 3.24 3.28
CA LEU A 14 -1.72 3.93 4.42
C LEU A 14 -2.73 2.99 5.08
N ASN A 15 -2.61 2.82 6.39
CA ASN A 15 -3.66 2.25 7.23
C ASN A 15 -4.39 3.40 7.93
N GLU A 16 -5.69 3.54 7.66
CA GLU A 16 -6.52 4.58 8.28
C GLU A 16 -6.92 4.28 9.73
N ASN A 17 -6.51 3.13 10.26
CA ASN A 17 -6.71 2.79 11.65
C ASN A 17 -5.57 3.34 12.53
N ALA A 18 -5.94 3.92 13.68
CA ALA A 18 -4.98 4.32 14.71
C ALA A 18 -4.25 3.14 15.34
N ASP A 19 -4.88 1.97 15.38
CA ASP A 19 -4.22 0.73 15.77
C ASP A 19 -3.54 0.09 14.56
N ALA A 20 -2.22 0.25 14.48
CA ALA A 20 -1.39 -0.31 13.42
C ALA A 20 -1.54 -1.84 13.27
N LEU A 21 -1.85 -2.57 14.34
CA LEU A 21 -2.01 -4.03 14.31
C LEU A 21 -3.39 -4.46 13.79
N ARG A 22 -4.33 -3.53 13.65
CA ARG A 22 -5.67 -3.78 13.12
C ARG A 22 -5.83 -3.03 11.80
N PRO A 23 -5.67 -3.69 10.64
CA PRO A 23 -5.91 -3.03 9.37
C PRO A 23 -7.35 -2.49 9.32
N GLY A 24 -7.48 -1.17 9.15
CA GLY A 24 -8.75 -0.50 8.86
C GLY A 24 -9.00 -0.50 7.36
N ASP A 25 -9.26 0.69 6.81
CA ASP A 25 -9.16 0.86 5.36
C ASP A 25 -7.69 1.00 4.97
N VAL A 26 -7.24 0.13 4.05
CA VAL A 26 -5.85 0.05 3.61
C VAL A 26 -5.78 0.60 2.19
N GLN A 27 -5.22 1.80 2.07
CA GLN A 27 -5.06 2.47 0.79
C GLN A 27 -3.63 2.35 0.28
N ILE A 28 -3.47 2.19 -1.04
CA ILE A 28 -2.16 2.05 -1.69
C ILE A 28 -1.94 3.19 -2.66
N PHE A 29 -0.88 3.94 -2.45
CA PHE A 29 -0.43 5.04 -3.28
C PHE A 29 0.83 4.66 -4.03
N ARG A 30 0.89 5.07 -5.30
CA ARG A 30 2.02 4.81 -6.20
C ARG A 30 3.15 5.82 -6.11
N SER A 31 2.93 6.88 -5.33
CA SER A 31 3.91 7.91 -5.10
C SER A 31 3.57 8.67 -3.83
N ALA A 32 4.61 9.26 -3.23
CA ALA A 32 4.49 10.26 -2.17
C ALA A 32 3.53 11.39 -2.53
N LEU A 33 3.62 11.89 -3.75
CA LEU A 33 2.78 12.99 -4.23
C LEU A 33 1.29 12.59 -4.25
N GLY A 34 0.98 11.37 -4.69
CA GLY A 34 -0.39 10.87 -4.72
C GLY A 34 -1.01 10.79 -3.32
N LEU A 35 -0.24 10.32 -2.33
CA LEU A 35 -0.66 10.30 -0.94
C LEU A 35 -0.89 11.72 -0.39
N CYS A 36 0.08 12.63 -0.59
CA CYS A 36 -0.01 13.99 -0.06
C CYS A 36 -1.16 14.80 -0.68
N HIS A 37 -1.52 14.55 -1.94
CA HIS A 37 -2.68 15.19 -2.57
C HIS A 37 -4.01 14.58 -2.15
N HIS A 38 -4.01 13.32 -1.73
CA HIS A 38 -5.20 12.62 -1.29
C HIS A 38 -5.60 13.02 0.13
N LEU A 39 -4.63 13.19 1.02
CA LEU A 39 -4.88 13.49 2.42
C LEU A 39 -5.14 14.97 2.66
N GLU A 40 -6.11 15.26 3.52
CA GLU A 40 -6.36 16.60 4.00
C GLU A 40 -5.50 16.91 5.23
N PRO A 41 -5.07 18.18 5.44
CA PRO A 41 -4.21 18.55 6.57
C PRO A 41 -4.77 18.20 7.95
N TRP A 42 -6.10 18.28 8.14
CA TRP A 42 -6.73 17.92 9.41
C TRP A 42 -6.58 16.43 9.72
N TYR A 43 -6.62 15.57 8.70
CA TYR A 43 -6.48 14.13 8.87
C TYR A 43 -5.12 13.78 9.46
N VAL A 44 -4.05 14.41 8.96
CA VAL A 44 -2.69 14.16 9.43
C VAL A 44 -2.50 14.61 10.89
N ASN A 45 -3.18 15.66 11.32
CA ASN A 45 -3.04 16.21 12.67
C ASN A 45 -3.93 15.50 13.71
N GLU A 46 -5.11 15.03 13.31
CA GLU A 46 -6.15 14.57 14.25
C GLU A 46 -6.34 13.06 14.24
N VAL A 47 -6.03 12.40 13.11
CA VAL A 47 -6.21 10.95 12.98
C VAL A 47 -4.90 10.26 13.27
N GLY A 48 -4.90 9.36 14.26
CA GLY A 48 -3.82 8.39 14.42
C GLY A 48 -3.80 7.52 13.18
N HIS A 49 -2.76 7.64 12.35
CA HIS A 49 -2.60 6.87 11.13
C HIS A 49 -1.18 6.32 11.08
N LEU A 50 -0.98 5.26 10.31
CA LEU A 50 0.35 4.73 10.02
C LEU A 50 0.48 4.49 8.52
N ALA A 51 1.52 5.10 7.95
CA ALA A 51 1.90 4.88 6.57
C ALA A 51 3.23 4.12 6.52
N LEU A 52 3.30 3.11 5.65
CA LEU A 52 4.49 2.31 5.39
C LEU A 52 4.86 2.39 3.92
N GLY A 53 6.13 2.51 3.60
CA GLY A 53 6.63 2.34 2.25
C GLY A 53 6.52 0.88 1.79
N GLY A 54 6.60 0.63 0.48
CA GLY A 54 6.51 -0.73 -0.08
C GLY A 54 7.64 -1.68 0.31
N ILE A 55 8.63 -1.20 1.07
CA ILE A 55 9.71 -1.98 1.68
C ILE A 55 9.62 -2.03 3.22
N GLY A 56 8.52 -1.57 3.81
CA GLY A 56 8.27 -1.64 5.25
C GLY A 56 8.82 -0.46 6.07
N ASP A 57 9.47 0.52 5.45
CA ASP A 57 9.90 1.75 6.15
C ASP A 57 8.68 2.56 6.58
N ARG A 58 8.76 3.23 7.74
CA ARG A 58 7.70 4.13 8.19
C ARG A 58 7.78 5.45 7.45
N VAL A 59 6.65 5.88 6.91
CA VAL A 59 6.48 7.19 6.31
C VAL A 59 5.85 8.11 7.34
N VAL A 60 6.59 9.13 7.76
CA VAL A 60 6.10 10.14 8.70
C VAL A 60 5.52 11.30 7.90
N LEU A 61 4.21 11.50 8.06
CA LEU A 61 3.49 12.60 7.45
C LEU A 61 3.47 13.82 8.37
N GLY A 62 3.44 14.98 7.76
CA GLY A 62 3.28 16.26 8.45
C GLY A 62 2.52 17.25 7.58
N VAL A 63 2.37 18.47 8.10
CA VAL A 63 1.65 19.54 7.43
C VAL A 63 2.56 20.75 7.26
N ALA A 64 2.72 21.21 6.02
CA ALA A 64 3.44 22.43 5.68
C ALA A 64 2.46 23.46 5.07
N GLY A 65 2.01 24.42 5.90
CA GLY A 65 0.95 25.35 5.51
C GLY A 65 -0.39 24.63 5.38
N ASN A 66 -0.96 24.59 4.17
CA ASN A 66 -2.22 23.88 3.88
C ASN A 66 -2.01 22.57 3.10
N ASN A 67 -0.76 22.08 3.02
CA ASN A 67 -0.41 20.89 2.26
C ASN A 67 0.11 19.79 3.18
N VAL A 68 -0.28 18.55 2.90
CA VAL A 68 0.35 17.37 3.50
C VAL A 68 1.71 17.14 2.85
N VAL A 69 2.71 16.80 3.65
CA VAL A 69 4.07 16.51 3.22
C VAL A 69 4.58 15.23 3.88
N ILE A 70 5.56 14.59 3.27
CA ILE A 70 6.37 13.59 3.96
C ILE A 70 7.47 14.34 4.70
N GLU A 71 7.47 14.28 6.03
CA GLU A 71 8.51 14.89 6.85
C GLU A 71 9.82 14.10 6.76
N ARG A 72 9.69 12.77 6.87
CA ARG A 72 10.81 11.83 6.80
C ARG A 72 10.33 10.41 6.53
N ILE A 73 11.27 9.59 6.10
CA ILE A 73 11.12 8.14 5.99
C ILE A 73 12.15 7.54 6.94
N GLU A 74 11.71 6.66 7.83
CA GLU A 74 12.55 6.03 8.84
C GLU A 74 12.39 4.52 8.81
N THR A 75 13.49 3.79 9.02
CA THR A 75 13.44 2.33 9.13
C THR A 75 12.56 1.93 10.30
N TYR A 76 11.64 1.00 10.06
CA TYR A 76 10.70 0.52 11.05
C TYR A 76 10.88 -0.99 11.25
N GLU A 77 11.34 -1.37 12.44
CA GLU A 77 11.55 -2.77 12.78
C GLU A 77 10.22 -3.54 12.73
N GLY A 78 10.18 -4.66 12.02
CA GLY A 78 8.95 -5.41 11.77
C GLY A 78 7.99 -4.78 10.76
N GLY A 79 8.37 -3.68 10.10
CA GLY A 79 7.49 -2.98 9.16
C GLY A 79 7.09 -3.80 7.93
N LEU A 80 7.95 -4.71 7.45
CA LEU A 80 7.59 -5.64 6.38
C LEU A 80 6.52 -6.64 6.81
N ASP A 81 6.61 -7.17 8.02
CA ASP A 81 5.61 -8.12 8.54
C ASP A 81 4.28 -7.42 8.80
N LEU A 82 4.34 -6.19 9.31
CA LEU A 82 3.17 -5.34 9.50
C LEU A 82 2.50 -5.01 8.15
N LEU A 83 3.29 -4.59 7.16
CA LEU A 83 2.82 -4.31 5.80
C LEU A 83 2.14 -5.53 5.18
N ARG A 84 2.71 -6.74 5.35
CA ARG A 84 2.09 -7.99 4.92
C ARG A 84 0.75 -8.23 5.61
N SER A 85 0.68 -8.02 6.92
CA SER A 85 -0.57 -8.18 7.69
C SER A 85 -1.71 -7.28 7.21
N TRP A 86 -1.39 -6.12 6.60
CA TRP A 86 -2.38 -5.23 6.01
C TRP A 86 -2.80 -5.65 4.61
N LEU A 87 -1.84 -6.12 3.82
CA LEU A 87 -2.06 -6.43 2.41
C LEU A 87 -2.68 -7.81 2.19
N GLU A 88 -2.39 -8.80 3.03
CA GLU A 88 -2.91 -10.17 2.90
C GLU A 88 -4.46 -10.25 2.95
N PRO A 89 -5.15 -9.62 3.92
CA PRO A 89 -6.61 -9.64 3.95
C PRO A 89 -7.22 -8.93 2.72
N THR A 90 -6.62 -7.81 2.32
CA THR A 90 -7.01 -7.02 1.15
C THR A 90 -6.86 -7.84 -0.14
N ALA A 91 -5.74 -8.56 -0.26
CA ALA A 91 -5.44 -9.46 -1.36
C ALA A 91 -6.48 -10.57 -1.49
N LEU A 92 -6.77 -11.23 -0.38
CA LEU A 92 -7.73 -12.32 -0.31
C LEU A 92 -9.15 -11.83 -0.65
N HIS A 93 -9.53 -10.66 -0.15
CA HIS A 93 -10.81 -10.06 -0.46
C HIS A 93 -10.97 -9.81 -1.97
N VAL A 94 -10.00 -9.15 -2.60
CA VAL A 94 -10.05 -8.84 -4.03
C VAL A 94 -10.02 -10.12 -4.88
N HIS A 95 -9.18 -11.10 -4.51
CA HIS A 95 -9.17 -12.41 -5.16
C HIS A 95 -10.55 -13.09 -5.11
N ASN A 96 -11.19 -13.11 -3.94
CA ASN A 96 -12.52 -13.70 -3.78
C ASN A 96 -13.60 -12.97 -4.59
N MET A 97 -13.52 -11.63 -4.67
CA MET A 97 -14.41 -10.83 -5.50
C MET A 97 -14.24 -11.15 -6.99
N ARG A 98 -13.00 -11.35 -7.47
CA ARG A 98 -12.72 -11.80 -8.84
C ARG A 98 -13.27 -13.19 -9.11
N VAL A 99 -13.02 -14.17 -8.25
CA VAL A 99 -13.59 -15.53 -8.40
C VAL A 99 -15.12 -15.49 -8.46
N LYS A 100 -15.76 -14.63 -7.67
CA LYS A 100 -17.21 -14.40 -7.74
C LYS A 100 -17.65 -13.75 -9.05
N ALA A 101 -16.91 -12.78 -9.57
CA ALA A 101 -17.18 -12.10 -10.84
C ALA A 101 -16.96 -13.02 -12.06
N GLU A 102 -15.92 -13.86 -12.02
CA GLU A 102 -15.63 -14.90 -13.02
C GLU A 102 -16.75 -15.92 -13.08
N LYS A 103 -17.21 -16.42 -11.93
CA LYS A 103 -18.38 -17.31 -11.83
C LYS A 103 -19.67 -16.68 -12.38
N LYS A 104 -19.75 -15.34 -12.42
CA LYS A 104 -20.86 -14.55 -13.00
C LYS A 104 -20.68 -14.15 -14.47
N LYS A 105 -19.63 -14.64 -15.17
CA LYS A 105 -19.36 -14.43 -16.62
C LYS A 105 -19.18 -12.96 -17.06
N ARG A 106 -18.43 -12.14 -16.34
CA ARG A 106 -17.98 -10.82 -16.85
C ARG A 106 -16.61 -10.40 -16.33
N LEU A 107 -15.52 -11.08 -16.73
CA LEU A 107 -14.16 -10.51 -16.93
C LEU A 107 -13.17 -11.64 -17.25
N ALA A 108 -12.34 -11.42 -18.26
CA ALA A 108 -11.23 -12.32 -18.59
C ALA A 108 -10.07 -12.13 -17.61
N ARG A 109 -9.41 -13.23 -17.26
CA ARG A 109 -8.29 -13.31 -16.33
C ARG A 109 -7.14 -12.41 -16.82
N GLY A 110 -6.90 -11.28 -16.14
CA GLY A 110 -5.78 -10.40 -16.44
C GLY A 110 -4.45 -11.15 -16.30
N SER A 111 -3.63 -11.07 -17.34
CA SER A 111 -2.31 -11.70 -17.46
C SER A 111 -1.40 -11.33 -16.29
N ARG A 112 -0.54 -12.28 -15.89
CA ARG A 112 0.54 -12.07 -14.92
C ARG A 112 1.37 -10.84 -15.36
N VAL A 113 1.38 -9.78 -14.54
CA VAL A 113 2.17 -8.57 -14.80
C VAL A 113 3.66 -8.94 -14.67
N PRO A 114 4.53 -8.62 -15.64
CA PRO A 114 5.96 -8.92 -15.55
C PRO A 114 6.64 -8.16 -14.41
N ASP A 115 7.66 -8.78 -13.80
CA ASP A 115 8.37 -8.36 -12.55
C ASP A 115 9.00 -6.94 -12.58
N TRP A 116 9.01 -6.28 -13.74
CA TRP A 116 9.60 -4.96 -13.99
C TRP A 116 8.57 -3.88 -14.35
N VAL A 117 7.28 -4.22 -14.38
CA VAL A 117 6.20 -3.29 -14.71
C VAL A 117 5.50 -2.88 -13.43
N MET A 118 5.46 -1.56 -13.17
CA MET A 118 4.71 -0.98 -12.06
C MET A 118 3.26 -1.48 -12.12
N PRO A 119 2.78 -2.17 -11.08
CA PRO A 119 1.39 -2.60 -10.96
C PRO A 119 0.37 -1.53 -11.32
N GLU A 120 -0.45 -1.76 -12.35
CA GLU A 120 -1.57 -0.86 -12.68
C GLU A 120 -2.77 -0.99 -11.72
N GLY A 121 -2.67 -1.83 -10.69
CA GLY A 121 -3.67 -1.94 -9.63
C GLY A 121 -3.11 -2.47 -8.31
N ILE A 122 -3.87 -2.25 -7.22
CA ILE A 122 -3.65 -2.80 -5.86
C ILE A 122 -3.30 -4.29 -5.91
N GLU A 123 -3.90 -5.01 -6.86
CA GLU A 123 -3.78 -6.46 -7.07
C GLU A 123 -2.40 -6.91 -7.56
N ALA A 124 -1.76 -6.14 -8.43
CA ALA A 124 -0.41 -6.46 -8.88
C ALA A 124 0.61 -6.08 -7.81
N LEU A 125 0.34 -5.05 -7.00
CA LEU A 125 1.20 -4.61 -5.90
C LEU A 125 1.23 -5.61 -4.74
N ILE A 126 0.09 -6.18 -4.42
CA ILE A 126 -0.07 -7.34 -3.54
C ILE A 126 0.76 -8.55 -4.03
N GLY A 127 0.81 -8.78 -5.35
CA GLY A 127 1.62 -9.85 -5.95
C GLY A 127 3.11 -9.70 -5.70
N TYR A 128 3.62 -8.47 -5.55
CA TYR A 128 5.01 -8.19 -5.24
C TYR A 128 5.31 -8.13 -3.73
N VAL A 129 4.43 -7.55 -2.92
CA VAL A 129 4.66 -7.44 -1.47
C VAL A 129 4.43 -8.79 -0.75
N GLY A 130 3.67 -9.70 -1.38
CA GLY A 130 3.33 -11.00 -0.83
C GLY A 130 4.09 -12.23 -1.34
N PHE A 131 4.86 -12.19 -2.44
CA PHE A 131 5.34 -13.45 -3.04
C PHE A 131 6.69 -13.34 -3.78
N GLU A 132 7.79 -13.52 -3.03
CA GLU A 132 8.81 -14.43 -3.55
C GLU A 132 8.29 -15.86 -3.36
N LYS A 133 8.39 -16.67 -4.42
CA LYS A 133 8.35 -18.12 -4.30
C LYS A 133 9.76 -18.63 -4.09
#